data_AF-R7M9U5-F1
#
_entry.id   AF-R7M9U5-F1
#
_cell.length_a   1.000
_cell.length_b   1.000
_cell.length_c   1.000
_cell.angle_alpha   90.00
_cell.angle_beta   90.00
_cell.angle_gamma   90.00
#
_symmetry.space_group_name_H-M   'P 1'
#
loop_
_entity.id
_entity.type
_entity.pdbx_description
1 polymer ?
#
loop_
_entity_poly.entity_id
_entity_poly.type
_entity_poly.pdbx_seq_one_letter_code
_entity_poly.pdbx_strand_id
1 'polypeptide(L)'
;MNTGDLKNIVVIKDLPSNLIEEAIVVLKENQKIPKLEPASKDKKENSSETPKIKNSKDYIIKEAQMLIADYISKIENKNKKENQSIQKLNKKCKKLKSINQALVVSLAISILINFIF
;
A
#
# COMPACT_ATOMS: atom_id res chain seq x y z
N MET A 1 2.45 -29.89 15.76
CA MET A 1 1.54 -28.78 16.11
C MET A 1 0.25 -28.98 15.33
N ASN A 2 -0.89 -29.16 16.00
CA ASN A 2 -2.16 -29.48 15.33
C ASN A 2 -2.85 -28.16 14.94
N THR A 3 -2.93 -27.86 13.63
CA THR A 3 -3.39 -26.58 13.08
C THR A 3 -4.92 -26.49 12.90
N GLY A 4 -5.68 -27.49 13.37
CA GLY A 4 -7.12 -27.64 13.12
C GLY A 4 -8.02 -26.50 13.61
N ASP A 5 -7.57 -25.69 14.57
CA ASP A 5 -8.39 -24.65 15.22
C ASP A 5 -8.14 -23.22 14.71
N LEU A 6 -7.24 -23.03 13.74
CA LEU A 6 -6.83 -21.71 13.24
C LEU A 6 -7.63 -21.26 12.00
N LYS A 7 -8.96 -21.42 12.00
CA LYS A 7 -9.82 -21.20 10.81
C LYS A 7 -9.74 -19.81 10.17
N ASN A 8 -9.21 -18.81 10.87
CA ASN A 8 -9.08 -17.43 10.38
C ASN A 8 -7.63 -17.01 10.08
N ILE A 9 -6.66 -17.93 10.08
CA ILE A 9 -5.26 -17.65 9.73
C ILE A 9 -5.00 -18.14 8.32
N VAL A 10 -4.63 -17.21 7.42
CA VAL A 10 -4.09 -17.55 6.10
C VAL A 10 -2.59 -17.74 6.25
N VAL A 11 -2.10 -18.95 5.99
CA VAL A 11 -0.67 -19.27 6.03
C VAL A 11 -0.15 -19.28 4.60
N ILE A 12 0.72 -18.34 4.26
CA ILE A 12 1.44 -18.32 2.98
C ILE A 12 2.81 -18.97 3.21
N LYS A 13 3.14 -19.99 2.41
CA LYS A 13 4.41 -20.73 2.46
C LYS A 13 5.21 -20.48 1.18
N ASP A 14 6.51 -20.78 1.23
CA ASP A 14 7.42 -20.77 0.08
C ASP A 14 7.55 -19.42 -0.65
N LEU A 15 7.36 -18.31 0.09
CA LEU A 15 7.69 -16.97 -0.40
C LEU A 15 9.17 -16.66 -0.15
N PRO A 16 9.92 -16.17 -1.15
CA PRO A 16 11.29 -15.72 -0.93
C PRO A 16 11.30 -14.51 0.03
N SER A 17 12.25 -14.51 0.97
CA SER A 17 12.26 -13.62 2.13
C SER A 17 12.44 -12.14 1.79
N ASN A 18 12.85 -11.82 0.57
CA ASN A 18 13.03 -10.46 0.07
C ASN A 18 11.74 -9.82 -0.48
N LEU A 19 10.64 -10.57 -0.60
CA LEU A 19 9.37 -10.04 -1.10
C LEU A 19 8.50 -9.39 -0.02
N ILE A 20 8.77 -9.68 1.24
CA ILE A 20 7.95 -9.22 2.36
C ILE A 20 8.79 -8.23 3.16
N GLU A 21 8.42 -6.96 3.12
CA GLU A 21 9.05 -5.91 3.92
C GLU A 21 8.47 -5.90 5.35
N GLU A 22 7.15 -6.02 5.49
CA GLU A 22 6.45 -6.01 6.78
C GLU A 22 5.22 -6.93 6.79
N ALA A 23 4.88 -7.46 7.99
CA ALA A 23 3.70 -8.28 8.22
C ALA A 23 2.90 -7.76 9.41
N ILE A 24 1.59 -7.53 9.22
CA ILE A 24 0.68 -7.04 10.27
C ILE A 24 -0.26 -8.17 10.69
N VAL A 25 -0.24 -8.52 11.97
CA VAL A 25 -1.11 -9.55 12.55
C VAL A 25 -2.26 -8.89 13.31
N VAL A 26 -3.50 -9.20 12.94
CA VAL A 26 -4.70 -8.65 13.59
C VAL A 26 -5.42 -9.75 14.34
N LEU A 27 -5.49 -9.64 15.66
CA LEU A 27 -6.21 -10.58 16.51
C LEU A 27 -7.70 -10.21 16.56
N LYS A 28 -8.53 -10.97 15.85
CA LYS A 28 -9.99 -10.85 15.90
C LYS A 28 -10.60 -12.01 16.68
N GLU A 29 -11.44 -11.70 17.68
CA GLU A 29 -12.21 -12.72 18.39
C GLU A 29 -13.11 -13.52 17.43
N ASN A 30 -13.15 -14.84 17.61
CA ASN A 30 -14.02 -15.74 16.85
C ASN A 30 -15.50 -15.40 17.11
N GLN A 31 -16.13 -14.67 16.20
CA GLN A 31 -17.58 -14.53 16.20
C GLN A 31 -18.18 -15.87 15.76
N LYS A 32 -18.81 -16.60 16.68
CA LYS A 32 -19.65 -17.76 16.34
C LYS A 32 -20.77 -17.25 15.43
N ILE A 33 -20.66 -17.48 14.13
CA ILE A 33 -21.74 -17.22 13.19
C ILE A 33 -22.89 -18.12 13.64
N PRO A 34 -24.04 -17.57 14.09
CA PRO A 34 -25.20 -18.41 14.36
C PRO A 34 -25.52 -19.12 13.05
N LYS A 35 -25.59 -20.46 13.07
CA LYS A 35 -26.09 -21.21 11.91
C LYS A 35 -27.47 -20.63 11.61
N LEU A 36 -27.64 -20.06 10.42
CA LEU A 36 -28.95 -19.67 9.92
C LEU A 36 -29.75 -20.96 9.77
N GLU A 37 -30.58 -21.26 10.78
CA GLU A 37 -31.61 -22.27 10.62
C GLU A 37 -32.58 -21.79 9.54
N PRO A 38 -33.05 -22.68 8.63
CA PRO A 38 -34.02 -22.31 7.62
C PRO A 38 -35.29 -21.83 8.34
N ALA A 39 -35.76 -20.64 7.96
CA ALA A 39 -36.91 -19.98 8.58
C ALA A 39 -38.18 -20.83 8.45
N SER A 40 -38.45 -21.68 9.45
CA SER A 40 -39.76 -22.24 9.70
C SER A 40 -40.56 -21.25 10.55
N LYS A 41 -41.73 -20.89 10.01
CA LYS A 41 -42.70 -19.94 10.52
C LYS A 41 -43.14 -20.29 11.95
N ASP A 42 -43.14 -19.30 12.85
CA ASP A 42 -44.30 -18.80 13.61
C ASP A 42 -43.93 -18.16 14.97
N LYS A 43 -44.25 -16.87 15.10
CA LYS A 43 -44.67 -16.06 16.27
C LYS A 43 -44.30 -16.52 17.70
N LYS A 44 -43.58 -15.69 18.48
CA LYS A 44 -44.09 -14.67 19.46
C LYS A 44 -43.02 -14.22 20.50
N GLU A 45 -42.93 -12.90 20.65
CA GLU A 45 -42.72 -12.08 21.87
C GLU A 45 -41.60 -12.32 22.93
N ASN A 46 -40.85 -11.23 23.13
CA ASN A 46 -40.41 -10.60 24.38
C ASN A 46 -39.25 -11.20 25.20
N SER A 47 -38.07 -10.55 25.14
CA SER A 47 -37.30 -10.22 26.35
C SER A 47 -36.20 -9.17 26.09
N SER A 48 -36.34 -8.01 26.72
CA SER A 48 -35.29 -7.08 27.17
C SER A 48 -34.17 -6.72 26.19
N GLU A 49 -34.37 -5.62 25.47
CA GLU A 49 -33.26 -4.83 24.91
C GLU A 49 -32.52 -4.13 26.06
N THR A 50 -31.53 -4.80 26.65
CA THR A 50 -30.43 -4.11 27.33
C THR A 50 -29.72 -3.22 26.32
N PRO A 51 -29.38 -1.96 26.64
CA PRO A 51 -28.71 -1.07 25.71
C PRO A 51 -27.36 -1.69 25.37
N LYS A 52 -27.24 -2.18 24.14
CA LYS A 52 -26.01 -2.78 23.60
C LYS A 52 -24.93 -1.70 23.70
N ILE A 53 -24.02 -1.87 24.66
CA ILE A 53 -22.75 -1.16 24.73
C ILE A 53 -22.18 -1.21 23.32
N LYS A 54 -22.04 -0.04 22.69
CA LYS A 54 -21.49 0.11 21.33
C LYS A 54 -20.05 -0.41 21.32
N ASN A 55 -19.95 -1.71 21.07
CA ASN A 55 -18.90 -2.48 20.40
C ASN A 55 -17.45 -2.07 20.70
N SER A 56 -16.94 -2.44 21.87
CA SER A 56 -15.48 -2.52 22.12
C SER A 56 -14.72 -3.33 21.05
N LYS A 57 -15.42 -4.22 20.33
CA LYS A 57 -14.92 -5.06 19.24
C LYS A 57 -14.62 -4.30 17.94
N ASP A 58 -15.33 -3.20 17.69
CA ASP A 58 -15.10 -2.37 16.50
C ASP A 58 -13.80 -1.56 16.64
N TYR A 59 -13.36 -1.32 17.87
CA TYR A 59 -12.15 -0.58 18.17
C TYR A 59 -10.90 -1.27 17.62
N ILE A 60 -10.72 -2.57 17.89
CA ILE A 60 -9.55 -3.35 17.44
C ILE A 60 -9.49 -3.40 15.90
N ILE A 61 -10.64 -3.57 15.24
CA ILE A 61 -10.71 -3.60 13.78
C ILE A 61 -10.38 -2.23 13.20
N LYS A 62 -10.90 -1.14 13.78
CA LYS A 62 -10.60 0.22 13.33
C LYS A 62 -9.14 0.60 13.55
N GLU A 63 -8.55 0.20 14.66
CA GLU A 63 -7.12 0.43 14.94
C GLU A 63 -6.25 -0.30 13.91
N ALA A 64 -6.55 -1.58 13.63
CA ALA A 64 -5.87 -2.33 12.58
C ALA A 64 -6.01 -1.67 11.20
N GLN A 65 -7.22 -1.22 10.85
CA GLN A 65 -7.45 -0.47 9.60
C GLN A 65 -6.62 0.81 9.53
N MET A 66 -6.54 1.56 10.64
CA MET A 66 -5.75 2.79 10.73
C MET A 66 -4.26 2.50 10.55
N LEU A 67 -3.72 1.45 11.18
CA LEU A 67 -2.31 1.06 11.04
C LEU A 67 -1.96 0.65 9.60
N ILE A 68 -2.82 -0.16 8.97
CA ILE A 68 -2.63 -0.58 7.57
C ILE A 68 -2.69 0.62 6.64
N ALA A 69 -3.65 1.53 6.84
CA ALA A 69 -3.79 2.74 6.02
C ALA A 69 -2.61 3.70 6.18
N ASP A 70 -2.10 3.90 7.39
CA ASP A 70 -0.91 4.71 7.66
C ASP A 70 0.33 4.13 6.97
N TYR A 71 0.50 2.81 7.01
CA TYR A 71 1.60 2.13 6.31
C TYR A 71 1.54 2.32 4.78
N ILE A 72 0.37 2.06 4.17
CA ILE A 72 0.15 2.26 2.73
C ILE A 72 0.47 3.71 2.34
N SER A 73 -0.04 4.68 3.12
CA SER A 73 0.19 6.10 2.89
C SER A 73 1.68 6.48 2.95
N LYS A 74 2.45 5.91 3.87
CA LYS A 74 3.90 6.14 3.96
C LYS A 74 4.63 5.63 2.72
N ILE A 75 4.30 4.44 2.22
CA ILE A 75 4.90 3.86 1.02
C ILE A 75 4.58 4.71 -0.21
N GLU A 76 3.31 5.05 -0.42
CA GLU A 76 2.88 5.87 -1.56
C GLU A 76 3.57 7.23 -1.58
N ASN A 77 3.66 7.89 -0.42
CA ASN A 77 4.31 9.18 -0.29
C ASN A 77 5.83 9.11 -0.52
N LYS A 78 6.50 8.04 -0.09
CA LYS A 78 7.92 7.78 -0.36
C LYS A 78 8.16 7.67 -1.87
N ASN A 79 7.37 6.84 -2.56
CA ASN A 79 7.46 6.63 -4.00
C ASN A 79 7.20 7.92 -4.78
N LYS A 80 6.21 8.73 -4.35
CA LYS A 80 5.92 10.03 -4.97
C LYS A 80 7.08 11.01 -4.86
N LYS A 81 7.74 11.09 -3.70
CA LYS A 81 8.92 11.96 -3.49
C LYS A 81 10.12 11.51 -4.34
N GLU A 82 10.35 10.21 -4.42
CA GLU A 82 11.41 9.64 -5.26
C GLU A 82 11.18 9.96 -6.75
N ASN A 83 9.98 9.69 -7.25
CA ASN A 83 9.58 10.01 -8.62
C ASN A 83 9.72 11.50 -8.95
N GLN A 84 9.34 12.38 -8.02
CA GLN A 84 9.51 13.82 -8.20
C GLN A 84 10.99 14.21 -8.29
N SER A 85 11.85 13.56 -7.51
CA SER A 85 13.30 13.80 -7.48
C SER A 85 13.95 13.30 -8.78
N ILE A 86 13.57 12.11 -9.25
CA ILE A 86 13.98 11.57 -10.55
C ILE A 86 13.56 12.49 -11.69
N GLN A 87 12.32 13.00 -11.68
CA GLN A 87 11.85 13.93 -12.70
C GLN A 87 12.65 15.25 -12.70
N LYS A 88 13.02 15.77 -11.53
CA LYS A 88 13.89 16.97 -11.42
C LYS A 88 15.29 16.70 -11.98
N LEU A 89 15.87 15.54 -11.68
CA LEU A 89 17.18 15.13 -12.20
C LEU A 89 17.15 14.97 -13.73
N ASN A 90 16.13 14.30 -14.26
CA ASN A 90 15.96 14.13 -15.71
C ASN A 90 15.84 15.46 -16.45
N LYS A 91 15.12 16.45 -15.89
CA LYS A 91 15.06 17.80 -16.46
C LYS A 91 16.43 18.48 -16.49
N LYS A 92 17.21 18.40 -15.41
CA LYS A 92 18.58 18.94 -15.35
C LYS A 92 19.50 18.25 -16.36
N CYS A 93 19.45 16.92 -16.42
CA CYS A 93 20.23 16.12 -17.36
C CYS A 93 19.89 16.45 -18.82
N LYS A 94 18.60 16.60 -19.15
CA LYS A 94 18.15 17.02 -20.49
C LYS A 94 18.66 18.41 -20.86
N LYS A 95 18.65 19.36 -19.92
CA LYS A 95 19.22 20.71 -20.13
C LYS A 95 20.74 20.64 -20.39
N LEU A 96 21.46 19.84 -19.60
CA LEU A 96 22.91 19.66 -19.75
C LEU A 96 23.26 19.02 -21.10
N LYS A 97 22.52 17.98 -21.50
CA LYS A 97 22.68 17.32 -22.80
C LYS A 97 22.47 18.30 -23.96
N SER A 98 21.46 19.16 -23.86
CA SER A 98 21.19 20.21 -24.86
C SER A 98 22.32 21.23 -24.96
N ILE A 99 22.83 21.73 -23.82
CA ILE A 99 23.97 22.66 -23.78
C ILE A 99 25.21 22.02 -24.39
N ASN A 100 25.51 20.76 -24.03
CA ASN A 100 26.67 20.06 -24.56
C ASN A 100 26.58 19.89 -26.08
N GLN A 101 25.39 19.55 -26.60
CA GLN A 101 25.17 19.43 -28.04
C GLN A 101 25.34 20.78 -28.75
N ALA A 102 24.83 21.87 -28.17
CA ALA A 102 25.03 23.22 -28.71
C ALA A 102 26.51 23.62 -28.74
N LEU A 103 27.28 23.28 -27.70
CA LEU A 103 28.72 23.54 -27.64
C LEU A 103 29.47 22.82 -28.76
N VAL A 104 29.22 21.52 -28.95
CA VAL A 104 29.85 20.73 -30.02
C VAL A 104 29.53 21.31 -31.40
N VAL A 105 28.27 21.69 -31.64
CA VAL A 105 27.86 22.31 -32.91
C VAL A 105 28.56 23.66 -33.10
N SER A 106 28.64 24.50 -32.06
CA SER A 106 29.31 25.80 -32.15
C SER A 106 30.80 25.67 -32.46
N LEU A 107 31.47 24.65 -31.91
CA LEU A 107 32.87 24.36 -32.18
C LEU A 107 33.08 23.85 -33.61
N ALA A 108 32.19 22.98 -34.11
CA ALA A 108 32.26 22.52 -35.49
C ALA A 108 32.10 23.69 -36.48
N ILE A 109 31.17 24.61 -36.21
CA ILE A 109 30.96 25.81 -37.02
C ILE A 109 32.19 26.73 -36.99
N SER A 110 32.81 26.95 -35.82
CA SER A 110 33.99 27.81 -35.73
C SER A 110 35.21 27.23 -36.45
N ILE A 111 35.36 25.91 -36.46
CA ILE A 111 36.40 25.22 -37.26
C ILE A 111 36.12 25.39 -38.76
N LEU A 112 34.87 25.23 -39.20
CA LEU A 112 34.50 25.39 -40.61
C LEU A 112 34.73 26.83 -41.11
N ILE A 113 34.40 27.84 -40.29
CA ILE A 113 34.66 29.25 -40.62
C ILE A 113 36.16 29.51 -40.81
N ASN A 114 37.00 29.01 -39.89
CA ASN A 114 38.47 29.10 -40.01
C ASN A 114 39.07 28.30 -41.17
N PHE A 115 38.31 27.38 -41.78
CA PHE A 115 38.78 26.61 -42.92
C PHE A 115 38.39 27.25 -44.25
N ILE A 116 37.32 28.06 -44.26
CA ILE A 116 36.81 28.79 -45.41
C ILE A 116 37.47 30.16 -45.58
N PHE A 117 37.86 30.80 -44.47
CA PHE A 117 38.57 32.07 -44.42
C PHE A 117 40.05 31.85 -44.09
#